data_AF-A0A537DL43-F1
#
_entry.id   AF-A0A537DL43-F1
#
_cell.length_a   1.000
_cell.length_b   1.000
_cell.length_c   1.000
_cell.angle_alpha   90.00
_cell.angle_beta   90.00
_cell.angle_gamma   90.00
#
_symmetry.space_group_name_H-M   'P 1'
#
loop_
_entity.id
_entity.type
_entity.pdbx_description
1 polymer ?
#
loop_
_entity_poly.entity_id
_entity_poly.type
_entity_poly.pdbx_seq_one_letter_code
_entity_poly.pdbx_strand_id
1 'polypeptide(L)' 'MRMLAGIARELIGLFVDDGMLALAIIAVIVIAAIVASLIPGATAGVVLLAGSLFALLANVLAVQR' A
#
# COMPACT_ATOMS: atom_id res chain seq x y z
N MET A 1 8.82 -5.09 32.38
CA MET A 1 9.41 -4.29 31.27
C MET A 1 9.48 -5.03 29.93
N ARG A 2 9.81 -6.33 29.89
CA ARG A 2 9.88 -7.12 28.63
C ARG A 2 8.58 -7.12 27.81
N MET A 3 7.42 -7.14 28.47
CA MET A 3 6.10 -7.09 27.80
C MET A 3 5.85 -5.75 27.11
N LEU A 4 6.16 -4.63 27.77
CA LEU A 4 5.98 -3.29 27.22
C LEU A 4 6.92 -3.03 26.03
N ALA A 5 8.16 -3.54 26.10
CA ALA A 5 9.11 -3.49 25.00
C ALA A 5 8.66 -4.36 23.81
N GLY A 6 7.96 -5.47 24.05
CA GLY A 6 7.34 -6.29 23.00
C GLY A 6 6.21 -5.55 22.29
N ILE A 7 5.27 -4.98 23.05
CA ILE A 7 4.15 -4.22 22.50
C ILE A 7 4.63 -3.01 21.68
N ALA A 8 5.61 -2.26 22.19
CA ALA A 8 6.17 -1.12 21.47
C ALA A 8 6.83 -1.52 20.14
N ARG A 9 7.51 -2.68 20.10
CA ARG A 9 8.14 -3.20 18.89
C ARG A 9 7.11 -3.68 17.88
N GLU A 10 6.04 -4.31 18.34
CA GLU A 10 4.92 -4.74 17.50
C GLU A 10 4.21 -3.55 16.86
N LEU A 11 3.93 -2.50 17.65
CA LEU A 11 3.31 -1.28 17.16
C LEU A 11 4.19 -0.57 16.12
N ILE A 12 5.50 -0.47 16.37
CA ILE A 12 6.45 0.10 15.40
C ILE A 12 6.48 -0.73 14.12
N GLY A 13 6.47 -2.06 14.22
CA GLY A 13 6.39 -2.95 13.07
C GLY A 13 5.13 -2.71 12.23
N LEU A 14 3.98 -2.60 12.89
CA LEU A 14 2.68 -2.33 12.27
C LEU A 14 2.67 -0.98 11.53
N PHE A 15 3.21 0.09 12.15
CA PHE A 15 3.33 1.39 11.50
C PHE A 15 4.31 1.42 10.32
N VAL A 16 5.39 0.63 10.37
CA VAL A 16 6.37 0.54 9.28
C VAL A 16 5.78 -0.24 8.09
N ASP A 17 5.06 -1.33 8.34
CA ASP A 17 4.34 -2.08 7.31
C ASP A 17 3.23 -1.23 6.67
N ASP A 18 2.42 -0.56 7.49
CA ASP A 18 1.37 0.33 6.99
C ASP A 18 1.96 1.53 6.23
N GLY A 19 3.15 2.00 6.61
CA GLY A 19 3.90 3.02 5.88
C GLY A 19 4.37 2.56 4.50
N MET A 20 4.79 1.30 4.37
CA MET A 20 5.17 0.69 3.09
C MET A 20 3.95 0.55 2.16
N LEU A 21 2.82 0.09 2.71
CA LEU A 21 1.55 0.03 2.01
C LEU A 21 1.09 1.42 1.55
N ALA A 22 1.19 2.44 2.41
CA ALA A 22 0.85 3.81 2.07
C ALA A 22 1.70 4.34 0.91
N LEU A 23 3.01 4.05 0.90
CA LEU A 23 3.91 4.43 -0.18
C LEU A 23 3.56 3.72 -1.50
N ALA A 24 3.19 2.44 -1.44
CA ALA A 24 2.70 1.69 -2.60
C ALA A 24 1.40 2.28 -3.17
N ILE A 25 0.44 2.64 -2.31
CA ILE A 25 -0.82 3.29 -2.72
C ILE A 25 -0.52 4.65 -3.39
N ILE A 26 0.38 5.47 -2.83
CA ILE A 26 0.79 6.74 -3.44
C ILE A 26 1.39 6.51 -4.84
N ALA A 27 2.25 5.51 -5.01
CA ALA A 27 2.80 5.17 -6.32
C ALA A 27 1.70 4.78 -7.33
N VAL A 28 0.71 3.98 -6.90
CA VAL A 28 -0.45 3.61 -7.73
C VAL A 28 -1.26 4.84 -8.14
N ILE A 29 -1.49 5.78 -7.21
CA ILE A 29 -2.20 7.03 -7.48
C ILE A 29 -1.44 7.87 -8.53
N VAL A 30 -0.11 7.99 -8.41
CA VAL A 30 0.71 8.73 -9.37
C VAL A 30 0.62 8.09 -10.76
N ILE A 31 0.72 6.77 -10.86
CA ILE A 31 0.57 6.05 -12.13
C ILE A 31 -0.83 6.29 -12.72
N ALA A 32 -1.88 6.18 -11.91
CA ALA A 32 -3.24 6.42 -12.37
C ALA A 32 -3.47 7.87 -12.83
N ALA A 33 -2.86 8.85 -12.17
CA ALA A 33 -2.91 10.25 -12.58
C ALA A 33 -2.23 10.47 -13.94
N ILE A 34 -1.08 9.84 -14.17
CA ILE A 34 -0.41 9.84 -15.47
C ILE A 34 -1.33 9.22 -16.53
N VAL A 35 -1.92 8.05 -16.25
CA VAL A 35 -2.85 7.38 -17.17
C VAL A 35 -4.06 8.26 -17.48
N ALA A 36 -4.65 8.93 -16.47
CA ALA A 36 -5.77 9.84 -16.64
C ALA A 36 -5.42 11.04 -17.54
N SER A 37 -4.17 11.52 -17.47
CA SER A 37 -3.72 12.64 -18.31
C SER A 37 -3.50 12.26 -19.77
N LEU A 38 -3.26 10.98 -20.06
CA LEU A 38 -2.91 10.49 -21.41
C LEU A 38 -4.06 9.76 -22.09
N ILE A 39 -4.89 9.05 -21.33
CA ILE A 39 -5.95 8.18 -21.84
C ILE A 39 -7.28 8.62 -21.22
N PRO A 40 -8.18 9.24 -22.00
CA PRO A 40 -9.49 9.61 -21.52
C PRO A 40 -10.37 8.36 -21.29
N GLY A 41 -11.24 8.44 -20.28
CA GLY A 41 -12.20 7.38 -19.94
C GLY A 41 -11.90 6.70 -18.61
N ALA A 42 -12.33 5.45 -18.47
CA ALA A 42 -12.32 4.74 -17.18
C ALA A 42 -10.99 4.04 -16.85
N THR A 43 -9.99 4.10 -17.74
CA THR A 43 -8.71 3.37 -17.62
C THR A 43 -7.94 3.73 -16.35
N ALA A 44 -7.90 5.00 -15.97
CA ALA A 44 -7.29 5.44 -14.72
C ALA A 44 -7.99 4.84 -13.48
N GLY A 45 -9.31 4.72 -13.52
CA GLY A 45 -10.08 4.06 -12.46
C GLY A 45 -9.76 2.57 -12.35
N VAL A 46 -9.57 1.88 -13.49
CA VAL A 46 -9.12 0.47 -13.50
C VAL A 46 -7.73 0.33 -12.91
N VAL A 47 -6.81 1.25 -13.24
CA VAL A 47 -5.45 1.26 -12.68
C VAL A 47 -5.47 1.49 -11.17
N LEU A 48 -6.29 2.43 -10.67
CA LEU A 48 -6.46 2.63 -9.23
C LEU A 48 -7.00 1.38 -8.55
N LEU A 49 -8.06 0.78 -9.11
CA LEU A 49 -8.70 -0.40 -8.53
C LEU A 49 -7.73 -1.59 -8.49
N ALA A 50 -7.17 -1.96 -9.64
CA ALA A 50 -6.27 -3.10 -9.77
C ALA A 50 -4.97 -2.89 -8.99
N GLY A 51 -4.36 -1.70 -9.09
CA GLY A 51 -3.13 -1.37 -8.38
C GLY A 51 -3.30 -1.35 -6.87
N SER A 52 -4.41 -0.82 -6.35
CA SER A 52 -4.68 -0.80 -4.90
C SER A 52 -4.96 -2.20 -4.35
N LEU A 53 -5.74 -3.02 -5.08
CA LEU A 53 -5.97 -4.41 -4.71
C LEU A 53 -4.67 -5.22 -4.73
N PHE A 54 -3.82 -5.02 -5.73
CA PHE A 54 -2.51 -5.65 -5.80
C PHE A 54 -1.62 -5.24 -4.64
N ALA A 55 -1.53 -3.94 -4.32
CA ALA A 55 -0.74 -3.44 -3.20
C ALA A 55 -1.21 -4.04 -1.85
N LEU A 56 -2.52 -4.13 -1.64
CA LEU A 56 -3.09 -4.78 -0.45
C LEU A 56 -2.72 -6.27 -0.38
N LEU A 57 -2.90 -7.02 -1.47
CA LEU A 57 -2.57 -8.44 -1.50
C LEU A 57 -1.08 -8.69 -1.31
N ALA A 58 -0.22 -7.90 -1.96
CA ALA A 58 1.23 -7.99 -1.81
C ALA A 58 1.66 -7.71 -0.37
N ASN A 59 1.04 -6.73 0.30
CA ASN A 59 1.31 -6.42 1.70
C ASN A 59 0.91 -7.57 2.63
N VAL A 60 -0.27 -8.16 2.43
CA VAL A 60 -0.72 -9.34 3.20
C VAL A 60 0.21 -10.53 2.99
N LEU A 61 0.68 -10.76 1.76
CA LEU A 61 1.61 -11.85 1.45
C LEU A 61 3.02 -11.61 2.02
N ALA A 62 3.45 -10.35 2.13
CA ALA A 62 4.73 -9.98 2.73
C ALA A 62 4.76 -10.27 4.24
N VAL A 63 3.65 -10.03 4.94
CA VAL A 63 3.49 -10.33 6.38
C VAL A 63 3.54 -11.84 6.69
N GLN A 64 3.17 -12.70 5.73
CA GLN A 64 3.12 -14.16 5.92
C GLN A 64 4.45 -14.87 5.61
N ARG A 65 5.51 -14.15 5.21
CA ARG A 65 6.85 -14.70 4.97
C ARG A 65 7.79 -14.37 6.12
#